data_AF-A0A1Y1KQB0-F1
#
_entry.id   AF-A0A1Y1KQB0-F1
#
_cell.length_a   1.000
_cell.length_b   1.000
_cell.length_c   1.000
_cell.angle_alpha   90.00
_cell.angle_beta   90.00
_cell.angle_gamma   90.00
#
_symmetry.space_group_name_H-M   'P 1'
#
loop_
_entity.id
_entity.type
_entity.pdbx_description
1 polymer ?
#
loop_
_entity_poly.entity_id
_entity_poly.type
_entity_poly.pdbx_seq_one_letter_code
_entity_poly.pdbx_strand_id
1 'polypeptide(L)'
;PLTQMPISLNKPQEVSVVYVESNEIVWVHLSKNKSIIQTIVKETREECENAYPIEPSLNNVCGALLGDVWSRAVVLNCYPTKVQYIDVGRTSEYLKEVYPISNKLSSIPAQAIRVKIQYEVKLTINMNVIILATKQEDDGTYVVKDVQPDTPKLS
;
A
#
# COMPACT_ATOMS: atom_id res chain seq x y z
N PRO A 1 -10.39 -3.67 -12.81
CA PRO A 1 -10.48 -2.61 -11.78
C PRO A 1 -9.43 -2.90 -10.70
N LEU A 2 -8.76 -1.87 -10.18
CA LEU A 2 -7.82 -2.06 -9.07
C LEU A 2 -8.59 -2.60 -7.85
N THR A 3 -8.07 -3.64 -7.23
CA THR A 3 -8.62 -4.21 -6.00
C THR A 3 -7.65 -3.98 -4.85
N GLN A 4 -8.18 -3.81 -3.64
CA GLN A 4 -7.38 -3.75 -2.42
C GLN A 4 -7.20 -5.15 -1.83
N MET A 5 -6.05 -5.42 -1.23
CA MET A 5 -5.84 -6.64 -0.45
C MET A 5 -6.85 -6.69 0.72
N PRO A 6 -7.73 -7.70 0.79
CA PRO A 6 -8.69 -7.80 1.88
C PRO A 6 -8.04 -8.30 3.17
N ILE A 7 -8.56 -7.87 4.31
CA ILE A 7 -8.27 -8.48 5.63
C ILE A 7 -9.54 -9.04 6.26
N SER A 8 -9.38 -10.05 7.12
CA SER A 8 -10.51 -10.65 7.83
C SER A 8 -11.00 -9.73 8.94
N LEU A 9 -12.31 -9.50 8.99
CA LEU A 9 -12.95 -8.83 10.11
C LEU A 9 -13.06 -9.76 11.33
N ASN A 10 -12.98 -9.17 12.52
CA ASN A 10 -13.13 -9.83 13.82
C ASN A 10 -12.16 -11.01 14.03
N LYS A 11 -11.00 -10.96 13.36
CA LYS A 11 -9.91 -11.91 13.55
C LYS A 11 -8.58 -11.15 13.70
N PRO A 12 -7.70 -11.57 14.62
CA PRO A 12 -6.35 -11.01 14.71
C PRO A 12 -5.61 -11.16 13.38
N GLN A 13 -4.93 -10.12 12.92
CA GLN A 13 -4.09 -10.13 11.72
C GLN A 13 -2.70 -9.58 12.04
N GLU A 14 -1.66 -10.36 11.78
CA GLU A 14 -0.27 -9.90 11.87
C GLU A 14 0.04 -8.99 10.68
N VAL A 15 0.47 -7.76 10.98
CA VAL A 15 0.75 -6.73 9.99
C VAL A 15 2.02 -5.95 10.32
N SER A 16 2.61 -5.34 9.30
CA SER A 16 3.71 -4.37 9.44
C SER A 16 3.26 -2.99 8.98
N VAL A 17 3.56 -1.95 9.76
CA VAL A 17 3.24 -0.56 9.42
C VAL A 17 4.19 -0.06 8.33
N VAL A 18 3.66 0.39 7.20
CA VAL A 18 4.47 0.83 6.05
C VAL A 18 4.42 2.32 5.79
N TYR A 19 3.34 2.99 6.22
CA TYR A 19 3.22 4.43 6.12
C TYR A 19 2.29 4.96 7.22
N VAL A 20 2.67 6.09 7.82
CA VAL A 20 1.85 6.80 8.81
C VAL A 20 1.33 8.06 8.14
N GLU A 21 0.03 8.08 7.85
CA GLU A 21 -0.64 9.23 7.21
C GLU A 21 -1.00 10.27 8.27
N SER A 22 -1.44 9.81 9.45
CA SER A 22 -1.68 10.62 10.65
C SER A 22 -1.62 9.72 11.91
N ASN A 23 -1.86 10.29 13.09
CA ASN A 23 -1.92 9.51 14.34
C ASN A 23 -3.03 8.45 14.35
N GLU A 24 -4.13 8.68 13.60
CA GLU A 24 -5.27 7.77 13.55
C GLU A 24 -5.24 6.88 12.30
N ILE A 25 -4.49 7.26 11.27
CA ILE A 25 -4.53 6.62 9.96
C ILE A 25 -3.14 6.13 9.59
N VAL A 26 -3.03 4.82 9.48
CA VAL A 26 -1.80 4.15 9.06
C VAL A 26 -2.10 3.20 7.92
N TRP A 27 -1.08 2.89 7.15
CA TRP A 27 -1.11 1.89 6.11
C TRP A 27 -0.24 0.72 6.50
N VAL A 28 -0.74 -0.48 6.27
CA VAL A 28 -0.10 -1.71 6.73
C VAL A 28 0.00 -2.74 5.60
N HIS A 29 0.96 -3.65 5.75
CA HIS A 29 1.06 -4.88 4.97
C HIS A 29 0.72 -6.07 5.83
N LEU A 30 0.02 -7.06 5.28
CA LEU A 30 -0.07 -8.37 5.93
C LEU A 30 1.31 -9.01 6.01
N SER A 31 1.74 -9.43 7.19
CA SER A 31 3.09 -10.01 7.39
C SER A 31 3.34 -11.23 6.51
N LYS A 32 2.30 -12.04 6.26
CA LYS A 32 2.35 -13.21 5.36
C LYS A 32 2.61 -12.86 3.88
N ASN A 33 2.39 -11.62 3.46
CA ASN A 33 2.56 -11.18 2.06
C ASN A 33 3.96 -10.62 1.76
N LYS A 34 4.91 -10.73 2.71
CA LYS A 34 6.28 -10.19 2.54
C LYS A 34 6.94 -10.64 1.23
N SER A 35 6.81 -11.91 0.85
CA SER A 35 7.37 -12.43 -0.41
C SER A 35 6.70 -11.83 -1.65
N ILE A 36 5.38 -11.61 -1.61
CA ILE A 36 4.63 -10.97 -2.70
C ILE A 36 5.14 -9.53 -2.91
N ILE A 37 5.33 -8.79 -1.82
CA ILE A 37 5.85 -7.41 -1.87
C ILE A 37 7.26 -7.38 -2.46
N GLN A 38 8.14 -8.30 -2.05
CA GLN A 38 9.49 -8.43 -2.62
C GLN A 38 9.44 -8.69 -4.14
N THR A 39 8.54 -9.57 -4.58
CA THR A 39 8.31 -9.82 -6.01
C THR A 39 7.80 -8.57 -6.73
N ILE A 40 6.82 -7.86 -6.18
CA ILE A 40 6.28 -6.63 -6.77
C ILE A 40 7.40 -5.59 -6.95
N VAL A 41 8.18 -5.32 -5.91
CA VAL A 41 9.25 -4.31 -5.97
C VAL A 41 10.28 -4.69 -7.03
N LYS A 42 10.70 -5.96 -7.07
CA LYS A 42 11.65 -6.46 -8.06
C LYS A 42 11.11 -6.33 -9.48
N GLU A 43 9.94 -6.88 -9.76
CA GLU A 43 9.38 -6.92 -11.10
C GLU A 43 8.98 -5.52 -11.60
N THR A 44 8.45 -4.65 -10.72
CA THR A 44 8.13 -3.27 -11.09
C THR A 44 9.38 -2.51 -11.51
N ARG A 45 10.50 -2.70 -10.80
CA ARG A 45 11.79 -2.14 -11.19
C ARG A 45 12.23 -2.66 -12.55
N GLU A 46 12.21 -3.97 -12.75
CA GLU A 46 12.63 -4.61 -14.02
C GLU A 46 11.84 -4.09 -15.22
N GLU A 47 10.53 -3.86 -15.06
CA GLU A 47 9.68 -3.31 -16.13
C GLU A 47 9.89 -1.81 -16.36
N CYS A 48 10.10 -1.01 -15.31
CA CYS A 48 10.11 0.45 -15.42
C CYS A 48 11.49 1.05 -15.70
N GLU A 49 12.58 0.46 -15.19
CA GLU A 49 13.93 1.06 -15.20
C GLU A 49 14.46 1.35 -16.62
N ASN A 50 13.98 0.62 -17.63
CA ASN A 50 14.37 0.80 -19.03
C ASN A 50 13.18 1.16 -19.95
N ALA A 51 11.99 1.41 -19.40
CA ALA A 51 10.82 1.76 -20.18
C ALA A 51 10.80 3.26 -20.51
N TYR A 52 10.14 3.60 -21.62
CA TYR A 52 9.80 4.99 -21.91
C TYR A 52 8.56 5.40 -21.10
N PRO A 53 8.51 6.67 -20.62
CA PRO A 53 7.31 7.22 -20.00
C PRO A 53 6.08 7.13 -20.90
N ILE A 54 4.91 7.03 -20.30
CA ILE A 54 3.61 7.04 -20.97
C ILE A 54 2.76 8.21 -20.49
N GLU A 55 1.78 8.61 -21.30
CA GLU A 55 0.77 9.59 -20.87
C GLU A 55 -0.07 9.02 -19.72
N PRO A 56 -0.31 9.79 -18.65
CA PRO A 56 -1.11 9.35 -17.52
C PRO A 56 -2.58 9.15 -17.93
N SER A 57 -3.18 8.06 -17.46
CA SER A 57 -4.58 7.73 -17.70
C SER A 57 -5.28 7.50 -16.37
N LEU A 58 -6.37 8.24 -16.12
CA LEU A 58 -7.09 8.23 -14.84
C LEU A 58 -7.47 6.79 -14.44
N ASN A 59 -7.24 6.44 -13.18
CA ASN A 59 -7.49 5.12 -12.59
C ASN A 59 -6.70 3.95 -13.20
N ASN A 60 -5.75 4.19 -14.11
CA ASN A 60 -4.84 3.13 -14.57
C ASN A 60 -3.71 2.90 -13.57
N VAL A 61 -3.31 1.63 -13.45
CA VAL A 61 -2.12 1.25 -12.70
C VAL A 61 -0.90 1.45 -13.58
N CYS A 62 0.13 2.09 -13.04
CA CYS A 62 1.38 2.42 -13.71
C CYS A 62 2.56 2.21 -12.76
N GLY A 63 3.77 2.30 -13.28
CA GLY A 63 4.99 2.49 -12.50
C GLY A 63 5.25 3.97 -12.22
N ALA A 64 5.76 4.28 -11.04
CA ALA A 64 6.23 5.61 -10.68
C ALA A 64 7.37 5.54 -9.65
N LEU A 65 8.24 6.54 -9.63
CA LEU A 65 9.32 6.66 -8.65
C LEU A 65 8.83 7.31 -7.36
N LEU A 66 8.94 6.59 -6.25
CA LEU A 66 8.80 7.13 -4.90
C LEU A 66 10.20 7.30 -4.30
N GLY A 67 10.75 8.52 -4.40
CA GLY A 67 12.18 8.73 -4.16
C GLY A 67 12.98 7.94 -5.20
N ASP A 68 13.83 7.02 -4.75
CA ASP A 68 14.65 6.17 -5.64
C ASP A 68 14.07 4.75 -5.83
N VAL A 69 12.82 4.53 -5.41
CA VAL A 69 12.18 3.20 -5.45
C VAL A 69 11.04 3.17 -6.47
N TRP A 70 11.18 2.30 -7.46
CA TRP A 70 10.11 1.96 -8.39
C TRP A 70 8.95 1.30 -7.67
N SER A 71 7.75 1.87 -7.83
CA SER A 71 6.54 1.44 -7.15
C SER A 71 5.36 1.38 -8.11
N ARG A 72 4.44 0.43 -7.88
CA ARG A 72 3.14 0.46 -8.54
C ARG A 72 2.34 1.64 -7.99
N ALA A 73 1.65 2.34 -8.86
CA ALA A 73 0.81 3.46 -8.51
C ALA A 73 -0.47 3.45 -9.34
N VAL A 74 -1.51 4.15 -8.87
CA VAL A 74 -2.72 4.42 -9.64
C VAL A 74 -2.84 5.91 -9.87
N VAL A 75 -3.16 6.32 -11.11
CA VAL A 75 -3.31 7.73 -11.47
C VAL A 75 -4.58 8.31 -10.85
N LEU A 76 -4.43 9.34 -10.02
CA LEU A 76 -5.51 10.10 -9.40
C LEU A 76 -5.86 11.37 -10.17
N ASN A 77 -4.89 11.96 -10.86
CA ASN A 77 -5.07 13.13 -11.71
C ASN A 77 -4.06 13.09 -12.85
N CYS A 78 -4.45 13.52 -14.05
CA CYS A 78 -3.56 13.51 -15.22
C CYS A 78 -2.80 14.83 -15.38
N TYR A 79 -3.41 15.97 -15.03
CA TYR A 79 -2.79 17.29 -15.23
C TYR A 79 -3.10 18.24 -14.06
N PRO A 80 -2.10 18.61 -13.24
CA PRO A 80 -0.78 17.97 -13.11
C PRO A 80 -0.88 16.52 -12.62
N THR A 81 0.04 15.65 -13.07
CA THR A 81 0.01 14.22 -12.77
C THR A 81 0.14 13.96 -11.28
N LYS A 82 -0.81 13.21 -10.71
CA LYS A 82 -0.81 12.80 -9.30
C LYS A 82 -1.20 11.34 -9.21
N VAL A 83 -0.51 10.58 -8.35
CA VAL A 83 -0.74 9.15 -8.19
C VAL A 83 -0.83 8.75 -6.73
N GLN A 84 -1.43 7.59 -6.46
CA GLN A 84 -1.31 6.91 -5.17
C GLN A 84 -0.42 5.68 -5.34
N TYR A 85 0.62 5.56 -4.52
CA TYR A 85 1.48 4.39 -4.46
C TYR A 85 0.75 3.25 -3.75
N ILE A 86 0.15 2.34 -4.52
CA ILE A 86 -0.85 1.38 -4.03
C ILE A 86 -0.28 0.30 -3.09
N ASP A 87 1.04 0.11 -3.13
CA ASP A 87 1.74 -0.82 -2.23
C ASP A 87 2.40 -0.11 -1.03
N VAL A 88 2.23 1.21 -0.89
CA VAL A 88 2.75 1.97 0.26
C VAL A 88 1.64 2.75 0.96
N GLY A 89 0.59 3.16 0.25
CA GLY A 89 -0.51 3.98 0.75
C GLY A 89 -0.29 5.49 0.62
N ARG A 90 0.92 5.91 0.25
CA ARG A 90 1.29 7.31 0.11
C ARG A 90 0.77 7.89 -1.21
N THR A 91 0.33 9.15 -1.16
CA THR A 91 0.01 9.93 -2.37
C THR A 91 1.23 10.75 -2.81
N SER A 92 1.45 10.87 -4.12
CA SER A 92 2.56 11.65 -4.66
C SER A 92 2.32 13.16 -4.59
N GLU A 93 3.42 13.91 -4.67
CA GLU A 93 3.39 15.26 -5.24
C GLU A 93 3.16 15.20 -6.76
N TYR A 94 3.28 16.33 -7.45
CA TYR A 94 3.14 16.34 -8.91
C TYR A 94 4.32 15.61 -9.56
N LEU A 95 3.99 14.58 -10.34
CA LEU A 95 4.96 13.81 -11.09
C LEU A 95 5.10 14.37 -12.51
N LYS A 96 6.30 14.24 -13.07
CA LYS A 96 6.54 14.54 -14.49
C LYS A 96 6.14 13.36 -15.38
N GLU A 97 6.39 12.15 -14.90
CA GLU A 97 6.35 10.94 -15.71
C GLU A 97 5.72 9.79 -14.92
N VAL A 98 5.04 8.92 -15.66
CA VAL A 98 4.59 7.60 -15.21
C VAL A 98 4.99 6.58 -16.27
N TYR A 99 5.11 5.32 -15.85
CA TYR A 99 5.72 4.27 -16.66
C TYR A 99 4.74 3.12 -16.87
N PRO A 100 4.82 2.40 -18.00
CA PRO A 100 3.94 1.27 -18.26
C PRO A 100 4.20 0.15 -17.26
N ILE A 101 3.17 -0.65 -17.00
CA ILE A 101 3.28 -1.85 -16.19
C ILE A 101 2.47 -2.98 -16.84
N SER A 102 2.94 -4.22 -16.71
CA SER A 102 2.30 -5.38 -17.31
C SER A 102 0.96 -5.72 -16.65
N ASN A 103 0.10 -6.41 -17.41
CA ASN A 103 -1.17 -6.92 -16.88
C ASN A 103 -0.97 -7.86 -15.68
N LYS A 104 0.15 -8.58 -15.64
CA LYS A 104 0.52 -9.44 -14.51
C LYS A 104 0.64 -8.60 -13.25
N LEU A 105 1.46 -7.56 -13.27
CA LEU A 105 1.65 -6.68 -12.13
C LEU A 105 0.40 -5.85 -11.82
N SER A 106 -0.32 -5.33 -12.81
CA SER A 106 -1.54 -4.55 -12.57
C SER A 106 -2.69 -5.37 -11.99
N SER A 107 -2.68 -6.70 -12.17
CA SER A 107 -3.71 -7.61 -11.64
C SER A 107 -3.53 -7.97 -10.16
N ILE A 108 -2.34 -7.78 -9.61
CA ILE A 108 -2.08 -8.06 -8.19
C ILE A 108 -2.82 -7.00 -7.36
N PRO A 109 -3.59 -7.37 -6.32
CA PRO A 109 -4.24 -6.40 -5.46
C PRO A 109 -3.24 -5.41 -4.84
N ALA A 110 -3.68 -4.18 -4.57
CA ALA A 110 -2.91 -3.21 -3.81
C ALA A 110 -2.54 -3.79 -2.44
N GLN A 111 -1.24 -3.85 -2.11
CA GLN A 111 -0.79 -4.51 -0.88
C GLN A 111 -0.89 -3.61 0.35
N ALA A 112 -0.93 -2.27 0.19
CA ALA A 112 -1.12 -1.37 1.31
C ALA A 112 -2.60 -1.31 1.71
N ILE A 113 -2.85 -1.63 2.98
CA ILE A 113 -4.17 -1.64 3.58
C ILE A 113 -4.29 -0.41 4.47
N ARG A 114 -5.25 0.46 4.17
CA ARG A 114 -5.53 1.64 4.98
C ARG A 114 -6.32 1.22 6.21
N VAL A 115 -5.81 1.56 7.39
CA VAL A 115 -6.50 1.28 8.65
C VAL A 115 -6.66 2.55 9.47
N LYS A 116 -7.80 2.66 10.16
CA LYS A 116 -8.13 3.73 11.08
C LYS A 116 -8.18 3.18 12.50
N ILE A 117 -7.41 3.78 13.41
CA ILE A 117 -7.32 3.40 14.81
C ILE A 117 -8.19 4.36 15.63
N GLN A 118 -9.02 3.80 16.52
CA GLN A 118 -10.03 4.58 17.25
C GLN A 118 -9.57 5.08 18.63
N TYR A 119 -8.31 4.89 18.99
CA TYR A 119 -7.73 5.27 20.27
C TYR A 119 -6.26 5.65 20.09
N GLU A 120 -5.70 6.35 21.06
CA GLU A 120 -4.32 6.80 21.01
C GLU A 120 -3.35 5.63 21.11
N VAL A 121 -2.62 5.37 20.03
CA VAL A 121 -1.47 4.46 19.99
C VAL A 121 -0.44 5.06 19.06
N LYS A 122 0.83 5.05 19.49
CA LYS A 122 1.93 5.54 18.67
C LYS A 122 2.48 4.40 17.84
N LEU A 123 2.13 4.38 16.55
CA LEU A 123 2.72 3.47 15.57
C LEU A 123 3.81 4.17 14.75
N THR A 124 4.83 3.41 14.38
CA THR A 124 5.93 3.89 13.53
C THR A 124 6.13 2.92 12.37
N ILE A 125 6.69 3.43 11.27
CA ILE A 125 7.04 2.62 10.10
C ILE A 125 7.95 1.45 10.55
N ASN A 126 7.76 0.28 9.93
CA ASN A 126 8.39 -1.02 10.22
C ASN A 126 8.00 -1.67 11.55
N MET A 127 7.06 -1.10 12.31
CA MET A 127 6.54 -1.75 13.51
C MET A 127 5.64 -2.93 13.10
N ASN A 128 5.89 -4.10 13.68
CA ASN A 128 5.03 -5.27 13.54
C ASN A 128 4.03 -5.30 14.70
N VAL A 129 2.76 -5.46 14.36
CA VAL A 129 1.65 -5.46 15.30
C VAL A 129 0.59 -6.47 14.88
N ILE A 130 -0.26 -6.85 15.81
CA ILE A 130 -1.47 -7.61 15.56
C ILE A 130 -2.64 -6.64 15.62
N ILE A 131 -3.42 -6.53 14.55
CA ILE A 131 -4.61 -5.68 14.50
C ILE A 131 -5.89 -6.50 14.54
N LEU A 132 -6.95 -5.91 15.12
CA LEU A 132 -8.31 -6.43 15.06
C LEU A 132 -9.22 -5.43 14.34
N ALA A 133 -9.42 -5.64 13.03
CA ALA A 133 -10.36 -4.88 12.24
C ALA A 133 -11.79 -5.36 12.47
N THR A 134 -12.77 -4.44 12.57
CA THR A 134 -14.17 -4.77 12.90
C THR A 134 -15.18 -4.36 11.85
N LYS A 135 -14.85 -3.37 11.04
CA LYS A 135 -15.62 -2.97 9.86
C LYS A 135 -14.70 -2.48 8.76
N GLN A 136 -15.21 -2.46 7.55
CA GLN A 136 -14.62 -1.76 6.41
C GLN A 136 -15.57 -0.63 6.01
N GLU A 137 -15.03 0.57 5.79
CA GLU A 137 -15.77 1.73 5.30
C GLU A 137 -15.88 1.70 3.77
N ASP A 138 -16.76 2.53 3.20
CA ASP A 138 -17.04 2.52 1.75
C ASP A 138 -15.82 2.88 0.90
N ASP A 139 -14.84 3.61 1.47
CA ASP A 139 -13.58 3.96 0.83
C ASP A 139 -12.51 2.85 0.92
N GLY A 140 -12.87 1.70 1.52
CA GLY A 140 -11.98 0.56 1.72
C GLY A 140 -11.20 0.59 3.05
N THR A 141 -11.29 1.67 3.84
CA THR A 141 -10.56 1.79 5.12
C THR A 141 -11.09 0.81 6.16
N TYR A 142 -10.20 0.06 6.79
CA TYR A 142 -10.57 -0.85 7.88
C TYR A 142 -10.49 -0.14 9.24
N VAL A 143 -11.54 -0.25 10.05
CA VAL A 143 -11.54 0.32 11.40
C VAL A 143 -11.07 -0.71 12.41
N VAL A 144 -9.99 -0.37 13.10
CA VAL A 144 -9.26 -1.21 14.04
C VAL A 144 -9.64 -0.84 15.46
N LYS A 145 -10.11 -1.83 16.23
CA LYS A 145 -10.49 -1.68 17.64
C LYS A 145 -9.38 -2.06 18.62
N ASP A 146 -8.42 -2.86 18.18
CA ASP A 146 -7.32 -3.31 19.03
C ASP A 146 -6.05 -3.49 18.20
N VAL A 147 -4.92 -3.18 18.83
CA VAL A 147 -3.57 -3.19 18.29
C VAL A 147 -2.68 -3.70 19.41
N GLN A 148 -2.13 -4.90 19.20
CA GLN A 148 -1.24 -5.55 20.15
C GLN A 148 0.18 -5.57 19.58
N PRO A 149 1.23 -5.40 20.40
CA PRO A 149 2.59 -5.65 19.95
C PRO A 149 2.73 -7.07 19.42
N ASP A 150 3.44 -7.23 18.30
CA ASP A 150 3.85 -8.57 17.85
C ASP A 150 5.00 -9.05 18.74
N THR A 151 4.64 -9.62 19.90
CA THR A 151 5.62 -10.16 20.85
C THR A 151 6.29 -11.38 20.23
N PRO A 152 7.63 -11.47 20.18
CA PRO A 152 8.31 -12.65 19.71
C PRO A 152 7.80 -13.87 20.46
N LYS A 153 7.29 -14.87 19.75
CA LYS A 153 6.99 -16.18 20.36
C LYS A 153 8.32 -16.70 20.92
N LEU A 154 8.42 -16.78 22.25
CA LEU A 154 9.54 -17.45 22.90
C LEU A 154 9.58 -18.88 22.34
N SER A 155 10.63 -19.16 21.57
CA SER A 155 10.95 -20.48 21.01
C SER A 155 11.30 -21.47 22.09
#